data_AF-A0A401HVX5-F1
#
_entry.id   AF-A0A401HVX5-F1
#
_cell.length_a   1.000
_cell.length_b   1.000
_cell.length_c   1.000
_cell.angle_alpha   90.00
_cell.angle_beta   90.00
_cell.angle_gamma   90.00
#
_symmetry.space_group_name_H-M   'P 1'
#
loop_
_entity.id
_entity.type
_entity.pdbx_description
1 polymer ?
#
loop_
_entity_poly.entity_id
_entity_poly.type
_entity_poly.pdbx_seq_one_letter_code
_entity_poly.pdbx_strand_id
1 'polypeptide(L)'
;MTTKKQAAAAAIVPAAETVVSTRTVEVIAAEIRYIDGQARQYVMQSAVEIGAKLTEAKELVPHGQWGNWLKEHVNYSQSTANNFMRLASEYSAAGPALQNLSYTQAVALLAVPAEERESFVEETQADQMSSRELQAAIKAREAAEQQLVEEQRRQADLKAEMEKLAAEKTEELKSLEERHKLGAELREAAEKQVQELQAELEKAQAAGDDKALAKSKAELRKAEKAKSDSEKKLATLQQQLEAAKAETEKTVADRVQQREQELQAEAKQRESAMQAEMDKLQQQLARSSNESFLRAKLQLENIIKSGDTLVKAIDEVKDEAEQAKLKTKAAEIIDKLRGML
;
A
#
# COMPACT_ATOMS: atom_id res chain seq x y z
N MET A 1 39.05 53.38 84.30
CA MET A 1 39.40 54.06 83.03
C MET A 1 39.41 53.02 81.93
N THR A 2 38.60 53.30 80.92
CA THR A 2 37.98 52.39 79.96
C THR A 2 38.87 52.25 78.72
N THR A 3 39.26 51.04 78.35
CA THR A 3 39.87 50.77 77.03
C THR A 3 38.77 50.60 75.99
N LYS A 4 38.90 51.38 74.92
CA LYS A 4 37.85 51.74 73.97
C LYS A 4 37.89 50.83 72.75
N LYS A 5 36.74 50.24 72.46
CA LYS A 5 36.26 49.60 71.24
C LYS A 5 36.69 50.35 69.97
N GLN A 6 37.24 49.64 68.99
CA GLN A 6 37.19 50.05 67.58
C GLN A 6 37.07 48.82 66.67
N ALA A 7 36.04 48.86 65.85
CA ALA A 7 35.61 47.86 64.89
C ALA A 7 36.07 48.26 63.48
N ALA A 8 36.51 47.29 62.69
CA ALA A 8 36.65 47.30 61.22
C ALA A 8 37.26 45.94 60.82
N ALA A 9 36.88 45.20 59.78
CA ALA A 9 35.80 45.25 58.81
C ALA A 9 35.73 43.83 58.22
N ALA A 10 34.52 43.29 58.03
CA ALA A 10 34.31 42.02 57.35
C ALA A 10 34.55 42.21 55.84
N ALA A 11 35.61 41.61 55.30
CA ALA A 11 35.81 41.53 53.86
C ALA A 11 34.99 40.35 53.31
N ILE A 12 33.77 40.66 52.89
CA ILE A 12 33.00 39.83 51.95
C ILE A 12 33.68 40.01 50.59
N VAL A 13 34.33 38.98 50.08
CA VAL A 13 34.66 38.89 48.66
C VAL A 13 33.57 38.05 48.00
N PRO A 14 32.80 38.59 47.04
CA PRO A 14 31.63 37.94 46.50
C PRO A 14 32.04 36.78 45.57
N ALA A 15 31.34 35.66 45.72
CA ALA A 15 31.25 34.62 44.72
C ALA A 15 30.65 35.23 43.44
N ALA A 16 31.50 35.60 42.49
CA ALA A 16 31.08 35.70 41.10
C ALA A 16 30.89 34.26 40.61
N GLU A 17 29.68 33.73 40.79
CA GLU A 17 29.17 32.61 40.01
C GLU A 17 29.22 33.00 38.53
N THR A 18 30.35 32.73 37.88
CA THR A 18 30.35 32.55 36.44
C THR A 18 29.64 31.23 36.17
N VAL A 19 28.32 31.28 36.01
CA VAL A 19 27.58 30.28 35.23
C VAL A 19 28.08 30.41 33.80
N VAL A 20 29.25 29.84 33.53
CA VAL A 20 29.65 29.49 32.17
C VAL A 20 28.73 28.33 31.81
N SER A 21 27.55 28.66 31.28
CA SER A 21 26.74 27.70 30.55
C SER A 21 27.68 27.07 29.53
N THR A 22 28.02 25.80 29.75
CA THR A 22 28.91 25.04 28.89
C THR A 22 28.27 24.99 27.51
N ARG A 23 28.69 25.92 26.65
CA ARG A 23 28.23 26.06 25.28
C ARG A 23 28.71 24.86 24.49
N THR A 24 27.89 23.82 24.42
CA THR A 24 28.18 22.61 23.64
C THR A 24 27.61 22.73 22.22
N VAL A 25 28.10 21.88 21.31
CA VAL A 25 27.65 21.86 19.91
C VAL A 25 26.18 21.44 19.82
N GLU A 26 25.73 20.57 20.72
CA GLU A 26 24.34 20.08 20.80
C GLU A 26 23.38 21.20 21.23
N VAL A 27 23.79 22.05 22.18
CA VAL A 27 23.02 23.22 22.61
C VAL A 27 22.90 24.23 21.46
N ILE A 28 24.00 24.52 20.77
CA ILE A 28 23.97 25.39 19.56
C ILE A 28 23.06 24.79 18.48
N ALA A 29 23.10 23.47 18.25
CA ALA A 29 22.24 22.82 17.28
C ALA A 29 20.75 22.88 17.67
N ALA A 30 20.41 22.82 18.96
CA ALA A 30 19.06 23.04 19.44
C ALA A 30 18.60 24.49 19.24
N GLU A 31 19.45 25.47 19.54
CA GLU A 31 19.19 26.90 19.30
C GLU A 31 18.97 27.20 17.81
N ILE A 32 19.81 26.65 16.92
CA ILE A 32 19.66 26.79 15.46
C ILE A 32 18.31 26.23 15.01
N ARG A 33 17.94 25.02 15.46
CA ARG A 33 16.64 24.40 15.12
C ARG A 33 15.46 25.22 15.62
N TYR A 34 15.58 25.82 16.80
CA TYR A 34 14.55 26.70 17.35
C TYR A 34 14.36 27.97 16.49
N ILE A 35 15.45 28.66 16.16
CA ILE A 35 15.42 29.87 15.29
C ILE A 35 14.84 29.53 13.92
N ASP A 36 15.28 28.42 13.34
CA ASP A 36 14.84 27.92 12.05
C ASP A 36 13.34 27.57 12.02
N GLY A 37 12.83 26.94 13.09
CA GLY A 37 11.39 26.71 13.26
C GLY A 37 10.57 28.00 13.34
N GLN A 38 11.02 28.98 14.14
CA GLN A 38 10.36 30.29 14.25
C GLN A 38 10.34 31.04 12.90
N ALA A 39 11.46 31.01 12.18
CA ALA A 39 11.55 31.61 10.85
C ALA A 39 10.59 30.95 9.85
N ARG A 40 10.48 29.62 9.85
CA ARG A 40 9.52 28.89 9.01
C ARG A 40 8.08 29.30 9.29
N GLN A 41 7.68 29.31 10.55
CA GLN A 41 6.34 29.69 10.96
C GLN A 41 6.00 31.11 10.52
N TYR A 42 6.93 32.06 10.72
CA TYR A 42 6.75 33.44 10.29
C TYR A 42 6.60 33.59 8.76
N VAL A 43 7.43 32.88 7.99
CA VAL A 43 7.35 32.86 6.53
C VAL A 43 6.03 32.26 6.04
N MET A 44 5.58 31.18 6.68
CA MET A 44 4.32 30.52 6.36
C MET A 44 3.10 31.42 6.62
N GLN A 45 3.05 32.05 7.79
CA GLN A 45 2.01 33.03 8.12
C GLN A 45 2.01 34.20 7.12
N SER A 46 3.19 34.75 6.82
CA SER A 46 3.34 35.83 5.83
C SER A 46 2.84 35.41 4.45
N ALA A 47 3.12 34.18 4.03
CA ALA A 47 2.67 33.62 2.75
C ALA A 47 1.13 33.56 2.66
N VAL A 48 0.47 33.15 3.75
CA VAL A 48 -1.00 33.11 3.85
C VAL A 48 -1.59 34.52 3.80
N GLU A 49 -1.03 35.48 4.53
CA GLU A 49 -1.49 36.87 4.53
C GLU A 49 -1.33 37.54 3.16
N ILE A 50 -0.17 37.34 2.51
CA ILE A 50 0.08 37.80 1.14
C ILE A 50 -0.96 37.19 0.19
N GLY A 51 -1.24 35.89 0.31
CA GLY A 51 -2.25 35.21 -0.50
C GLY A 51 -3.64 35.81 -0.35
N ALA A 52 -4.07 36.11 0.87
CA ALA A 52 -5.36 36.75 1.14
C ALA A 52 -5.45 38.13 0.49
N LYS A 53 -4.39 38.94 0.57
CA LYS A 53 -4.33 40.26 -0.08
C LYS A 53 -4.25 40.19 -1.60
N LEU A 54 -3.60 39.18 -2.16
CA LEU A 54 -3.60 38.93 -3.60
C LEU A 54 -4.98 38.52 -4.10
N THR A 55 -5.74 37.74 -3.32
CA THR A 55 -7.13 37.41 -3.65
C THR A 55 -8.01 38.66 -3.66
N GLU A 56 -7.92 39.50 -2.63
CA GLU A 56 -8.63 40.79 -2.56
C GLU A 56 -8.28 41.70 -3.76
N ALA A 57 -6.99 41.84 -4.09
CA ALA A 57 -6.55 42.63 -5.22
C ALA A 57 -7.06 42.09 -6.57
N LYS A 58 -7.10 40.76 -6.74
CA LYS A 58 -7.54 40.12 -7.99
C LYS A 58 -9.01 40.39 -8.31
N GLU A 59 -9.85 40.60 -7.30
CA GLU A 59 -11.26 40.98 -7.47
C GLU A 59 -11.42 42.43 -7.98
N LEU A 60 -10.45 43.29 -7.69
CA LEU A 60 -10.46 44.71 -8.07
C LEU A 60 -9.76 44.98 -9.41
N VAL A 61 -8.86 44.09 -9.83
CA VAL A 61 -8.09 44.24 -11.07
C VAL A 61 -8.95 43.83 -12.28
N PRO A 62 -9.06 44.66 -13.33
CA PRO A 62 -9.81 44.33 -14.54
C PRO A 62 -9.33 43.02 -15.19
N HIS A 63 -10.27 42.28 -15.79
CA HIS A 63 -9.96 41.05 -16.52
C HIS A 63 -8.86 41.28 -17.58
N GLY A 64 -7.91 40.35 -17.64
CA GLY A 64 -6.76 40.42 -18.56
C GLY A 64 -5.58 41.27 -18.07
N GLN A 65 -5.73 42.11 -17.03
CA GLN A 65 -4.64 42.96 -16.53
C GLN A 65 -3.86 42.38 -15.35
N TRP A 66 -4.31 41.24 -14.79
CA TRP A 66 -3.71 40.62 -13.60
C TRP A 66 -2.19 40.40 -13.71
N GLY A 67 -1.72 39.87 -14.85
CA GLY A 67 -0.30 39.59 -15.05
C GLY A 67 0.58 40.84 -15.11
N ASN A 68 0.06 41.96 -15.61
CA ASN A 68 0.78 43.25 -15.65
C ASN A 68 0.80 43.88 -14.26
N TRP A 69 -0.36 43.90 -13.60
CA TRP A 69 -0.50 44.42 -12.24
C TRP A 69 0.47 43.75 -11.26
N LEU A 70 0.59 42.41 -11.32
CA LEU A 70 1.54 41.67 -10.48
C LEU A 70 3.00 42.08 -10.68
N LYS A 71 3.41 42.34 -11.93
CA LYS A 71 4.78 42.75 -12.25
C LYS A 71 5.06 44.17 -11.80
N GLU A 72 4.11 45.08 -11.98
CA GLU A 72 4.29 46.50 -11.71
C GLU A 72 4.19 46.86 -10.22
N HIS A 73 3.34 46.15 -9.46
CA HIS A 73 3.02 46.54 -8.08
C HIS A 73 3.65 45.67 -7.00
N VAL A 74 3.88 44.37 -7.25
CA VAL A 74 4.31 43.42 -6.22
C VAL A 74 5.48 42.52 -6.64
N ASN A 75 6.02 42.70 -7.86
CA ASN A 75 7.13 41.93 -8.41
C ASN A 75 6.95 40.40 -8.34
N TYR A 76 5.71 39.91 -8.47
CA TYR A 76 5.43 38.48 -8.49
C TYR A 76 5.16 37.95 -9.90
N SER A 77 5.57 36.71 -10.12
CA SER A 77 5.06 35.93 -11.24
C SER A 77 3.62 35.50 -10.97
N GLN A 78 2.87 35.19 -12.03
CA GLN A 78 1.50 34.67 -11.88
C GLN A 78 1.48 33.35 -11.09
N SER A 79 2.46 32.46 -11.29
CA SER A 79 2.53 31.19 -10.56
C SER A 79 2.83 31.39 -9.08
N THR A 80 3.74 32.31 -8.73
CA THR A 80 4.02 32.68 -7.33
C THR A 80 2.78 33.25 -6.65
N ALA A 81 2.09 34.19 -7.30
CA ALA A 81 0.87 34.78 -6.77
C ALA A 81 -0.24 33.73 -6.58
N ASN A 82 -0.44 32.85 -7.56
CA ASN A 82 -1.41 31.77 -7.45
C ASN A 82 -1.08 30.80 -6.31
N ASN A 83 0.20 30.46 -6.09
CA ASN A 83 0.61 29.62 -4.97
C ASN A 83 0.26 30.26 -3.62
N PHE A 84 0.56 31.56 -3.43
CA PHE A 84 0.18 32.27 -2.21
C PHE A 84 -1.33 32.27 -2.00
N MET A 85 -2.10 32.59 -3.03
CA MET A 85 -3.57 32.58 -2.96
C MET A 85 -4.12 31.19 -2.60
N ARG A 86 -3.57 30.12 -3.18
CA ARG A 86 -3.96 28.74 -2.84
C ARG A 86 -3.61 28.39 -1.40
N LEU A 87 -2.41 28.75 -0.92
CA LEU A 87 -2.04 28.54 0.48
C LEU A 87 -3.01 29.28 1.41
N ALA A 88 -3.38 30.53 1.10
CA ALA A 88 -4.34 31.27 1.92
C ALA A 88 -5.72 30.60 1.96
N SER A 89 -6.20 30.09 0.82
CA SER A 89 -7.48 29.39 0.74
C SER A 89 -7.46 28.06 1.49
N GLU A 90 -6.38 27.30 1.37
CA GLU A 90 -6.33 25.90 1.79
C GLU A 90 -5.70 25.70 3.18
N TYR A 91 -4.94 26.68 3.70
CA TYR A 91 -4.23 26.60 4.98
C TYR A 91 -4.69 27.63 6.03
N SER A 92 -5.70 28.46 5.74
CA SER A 92 -6.18 29.48 6.69
C SER A 92 -6.73 28.91 8.00
N ALA A 93 -7.14 27.64 8.01
CA ALA A 93 -7.59 26.90 9.20
C ALA A 93 -6.70 25.68 9.52
N ALA A 94 -5.48 25.62 8.97
CA ALA A 94 -4.61 24.45 9.09
C ALA A 94 -4.08 24.26 10.52
N GLY A 95 -3.99 23.00 10.96
CA GLY A 95 -3.49 22.63 12.27
C GLY A 95 -1.98 22.88 12.45
N PRO A 96 -1.47 22.74 13.69
CA PRO A 96 -0.07 23.04 14.04
C PRO A 96 0.97 22.27 13.22
N ALA A 97 0.64 21.04 12.76
CA ALA A 97 1.54 20.22 11.96
C ALA A 97 1.87 20.86 10.60
N LEU A 98 0.91 21.53 9.98
CA LEU A 98 1.07 22.20 8.70
C LEU A 98 1.75 23.58 8.82
N GLN A 99 1.65 24.21 10.01
CA GLN A 99 2.26 25.52 10.31
C GLN A 99 3.78 25.46 10.44
N ASN A 100 4.35 24.29 10.81
CA ASN A 100 5.79 24.09 10.99
C ASN A 100 6.54 23.79 9.67
N LEU A 101 5.83 23.74 8.55
CA LEU A 101 6.39 23.47 7.23
C LEU A 101 6.98 24.74 6.60
N SER A 102 8.02 24.56 5.78
CA SER A 102 8.49 25.61 4.88
C SER A 102 7.47 25.90 3.78
N TYR A 103 7.51 27.12 3.23
CA TYR A 103 6.70 27.51 2.08
C TYR A 103 6.75 26.48 0.93
N THR A 104 7.95 25.98 0.60
CA THR A 104 8.12 25.00 -0.49
C THR A 104 7.53 23.63 -0.17
N GLN A 105 7.55 23.20 1.09
CA GLN A 105 6.87 21.97 1.52
C GLN A 105 5.35 22.14 1.49
N ALA A 106 4.84 23.27 1.98
CA ALA A 106 3.43 23.59 1.94
C ALA A 106 2.86 23.63 0.51
N VAL A 107 3.59 24.27 -0.43
CA VAL A 107 3.22 24.27 -1.84
C VAL A 107 3.24 22.86 -2.44
N ALA A 108 4.19 22.00 -2.04
CA ALA A 108 4.22 20.62 -2.51
C ALA A 108 3.00 19.81 -2.03
N LEU A 109 2.57 20.01 -0.79
CA LEU A 109 1.40 19.33 -0.21
C LEU A 109 0.05 19.75 -0.81
N LEU A 110 -0.01 20.85 -1.56
CA LEU A 110 -1.20 21.21 -2.34
C LEU A 110 -1.59 20.17 -3.40
N ALA A 111 -0.68 19.24 -3.74
CA ALA A 111 -0.98 18.08 -4.59
C ALA A 111 -1.76 16.98 -3.84
N VAL A 112 -1.61 16.90 -2.52
CA VAL A 112 -2.34 15.95 -1.66
C VAL A 112 -3.74 16.53 -1.36
N PRO A 113 -4.80 15.71 -1.33
CA PRO A 113 -6.14 16.15 -0.90
C PRO A 113 -6.12 16.80 0.50
N ALA A 114 -6.89 17.87 0.71
CA ALA A 114 -6.86 18.66 1.95
C ALA A 114 -7.05 17.80 3.20
N GLU A 115 -8.00 16.86 3.15
CA GLU A 115 -8.37 15.99 4.28
C GLU A 115 -7.28 14.99 4.67
N GLU A 116 -6.33 14.73 3.78
CA GLU A 116 -5.27 13.74 3.98
C GLU A 116 -3.90 14.38 4.23
N ARG A 117 -3.79 15.72 4.17
CA ARG A 117 -2.50 16.41 4.31
C ARG A 117 -1.92 16.27 5.70
N GLU A 118 -2.74 16.41 6.74
CA GLU A 118 -2.25 16.31 8.12
C GLU A 118 -1.75 14.90 8.43
N SER A 119 -2.53 13.86 8.10
CA SER A 119 -2.10 12.47 8.26
C SER A 119 -0.87 12.17 7.42
N PHE A 120 -0.82 12.62 6.17
CA PHE A 120 0.35 12.43 5.31
C PHE A 120 1.62 13.09 5.88
N VAL A 121 1.49 14.28 6.46
CA VAL A 121 2.61 14.99 7.10
C VAL A 121 3.12 14.24 8.33
N GLU A 122 2.22 13.71 9.16
CA GLU A 122 2.58 12.93 10.35
C GLU A 122 3.22 11.59 9.98
N GLU A 123 2.60 10.83 9.06
CA GLU A 123 3.09 9.52 8.63
C GLU A 123 4.45 9.61 7.93
N THR A 124 4.63 10.64 7.11
CA THR A 124 5.83 10.83 6.29
C THR A 124 6.91 11.64 7.01
N GLN A 125 6.61 12.20 8.19
CA GLN A 125 7.49 13.13 8.92
C GLN A 125 7.97 14.26 8.02
N ALA A 126 7.03 14.90 7.33
CA ALA A 126 7.32 15.85 6.25
C ALA A 126 8.13 17.07 6.74
N ASP A 127 8.07 17.41 8.03
CA ASP A 127 8.86 18.45 8.69
C ASP A 127 10.36 18.14 8.73
N GLN A 128 10.74 16.86 8.72
CA GLN A 128 12.13 16.39 8.71
C GLN A 128 12.69 16.18 7.30
N MET A 129 11.83 16.17 6.28
CA MET A 129 12.22 15.95 4.88
C MET A 129 12.54 17.27 4.17
N SER A 130 13.51 17.25 3.26
CA SER A 130 13.66 18.37 2.33
C SER A 130 12.44 18.49 1.40
N SER A 131 12.18 19.68 0.86
CA SER A 131 11.08 19.88 -0.10
C SER A 131 11.17 18.95 -1.32
N ARG A 132 12.39 18.57 -1.75
CA ARG A 132 12.61 17.62 -2.86
C ARG A 132 12.24 16.19 -2.48
N GLU A 133 12.61 15.75 -1.28
CA GLU A 133 12.26 14.42 -0.79
C GLU A 133 10.75 14.31 -0.58
N LEU A 134 10.10 15.36 -0.04
CA LEU A 134 8.65 15.41 0.11
C LEU A 134 7.92 15.32 -1.24
N GLN A 135 8.40 16.05 -2.26
CA GLN A 135 7.86 15.94 -3.63
C GLN A 135 8.05 14.55 -4.22
N ALA A 136 9.19 13.90 -3.95
CA ALA A 136 9.43 12.52 -4.39
C ALA A 136 8.49 11.53 -3.69
N ALA A 137 8.24 11.71 -2.39
CA ALA A 137 7.31 10.89 -1.62
C ALA A 137 5.87 11.01 -2.12
N ILE A 138 5.40 12.24 -2.38
CA ILE A 138 4.07 12.49 -2.96
C ILE A 138 3.94 11.78 -4.32
N LYS A 139 4.92 11.95 -5.21
CA LYS A 139 4.90 11.29 -6.52
C LYS A 139 4.95 9.77 -6.43
N ALA A 140 5.74 9.23 -5.50
CA ALA A 140 5.83 7.79 -5.29
C ALA A 140 4.49 7.23 -4.80
N ARG A 141 3.82 7.94 -3.89
CA ARG A 141 2.47 7.59 -3.42
C ARG A 141 1.45 7.63 -4.57
N GLU A 142 1.40 8.71 -5.34
CA GLU A 142 0.50 8.84 -6.50
C GLU A 142 0.73 7.71 -7.51
N ALA A 143 2.00 7.39 -7.82
CA ALA A 143 2.33 6.30 -8.73
C ALA A 143 1.91 4.93 -8.16
N ALA A 144 2.08 4.70 -6.85
CA ALA A 144 1.67 3.47 -6.19
C ALA A 144 0.13 3.32 -6.19
N GLU A 145 -0.61 4.39 -5.95
CA GLU A 145 -2.07 4.41 -6.01
C GLU A 145 -2.57 4.14 -7.45
N GLN A 146 -1.96 4.75 -8.45
CA GLN A 146 -2.29 4.48 -9.86
C GLN A 146 -2.03 3.01 -10.24
N GLN A 147 -0.90 2.45 -9.83
CA GLN A 147 -0.59 1.03 -10.05
C GLN A 147 -1.59 0.11 -9.35
N LEU A 148 -2.01 0.46 -8.12
CA LEU A 148 -3.00 -0.32 -7.38
C LEU A 148 -4.36 -0.31 -8.10
N VAL A 149 -4.80 0.85 -8.58
CA VAL A 149 -6.06 0.98 -9.33
C VAL A 149 -6.01 0.21 -10.65
N GLU A 150 -4.89 0.29 -11.39
CA GLU A 150 -4.71 -0.43 -12.65
C GLU A 150 -4.73 -1.94 -12.42
N GLU A 151 -4.04 -2.43 -11.38
CA GLU A 151 -4.04 -3.85 -11.02
C GLU A 151 -5.41 -4.34 -10.55
N GLN A 152 -6.12 -3.56 -9.74
CA GLN A 152 -7.50 -3.89 -9.33
C GLN A 152 -8.43 -3.97 -10.54
N ARG A 153 -8.31 -3.04 -11.48
CA ARG A 153 -9.08 -3.06 -12.73
C ARG A 153 -8.77 -4.30 -13.55
N ARG A 154 -7.49 -4.62 -13.73
CA ARG A 154 -7.05 -5.82 -14.44
C ARG A 154 -7.61 -7.10 -13.79
N GLN A 155 -7.58 -7.19 -12.46
CA GLN A 155 -8.17 -8.33 -11.74
C GLN A 155 -9.69 -8.41 -11.90
N ALA A 156 -10.39 -7.28 -11.88
CA ALA A 156 -11.83 -7.23 -12.10
C ALA A 156 -12.20 -7.67 -13.53
N ASP A 157 -11.48 -7.18 -14.54
CA ASP A 157 -11.70 -7.54 -15.94
C ASP A 157 -11.47 -9.04 -16.17
N LEU A 158 -10.38 -9.61 -15.61
CA LEU A 158 -10.12 -11.05 -15.67
C LEU A 158 -11.20 -11.88 -14.97
N LYS A 159 -11.65 -11.45 -13.79
CA LYS A 159 -12.71 -12.13 -13.06
C LYS A 159 -14.01 -12.14 -13.85
N ALA A 160 -14.38 -11.01 -14.46
CA ALA A 160 -15.57 -10.90 -15.29
C ALA A 160 -15.50 -11.82 -16.53
N GLU A 161 -14.32 -11.91 -17.17
CA GLU A 161 -14.12 -12.83 -18.30
C GLU A 161 -14.30 -14.30 -17.88
N MET A 162 -13.75 -14.68 -16.72
CA MET A 162 -13.89 -16.03 -16.17
C MET A 162 -15.33 -16.37 -15.78
N GLU A 163 -16.03 -15.44 -15.14
CA GLU A 163 -17.45 -15.62 -14.78
C GLU A 163 -18.32 -15.77 -16.03
N LYS A 164 -18.06 -14.98 -17.08
CA LYS A 164 -18.76 -15.09 -18.36
C LYS A 164 -18.54 -16.46 -19.01
N LEU A 165 -17.29 -16.91 -19.08
CA LEU A 165 -16.95 -18.22 -19.65
C LEU A 165 -17.61 -19.35 -18.84
N ALA A 166 -17.59 -19.27 -17.51
CA ALA A 166 -18.25 -20.24 -16.63
C ALA A 166 -19.77 -20.26 -16.84
N ALA A 167 -20.41 -19.09 -17.01
CA ALA A 167 -21.84 -19.00 -17.29
C ALA A 167 -22.19 -19.63 -18.65
N GLU A 168 -21.43 -19.32 -19.71
CA GLU A 168 -21.61 -19.91 -21.04
C GLU A 168 -21.51 -21.44 -21.00
N LYS A 169 -20.50 -21.99 -20.32
CA LYS A 169 -20.32 -23.44 -20.18
C LYS A 169 -21.38 -24.11 -19.31
N THR A 170 -21.83 -23.44 -18.26
CA THR A 170 -22.92 -23.93 -17.41
C THR A 170 -24.23 -24.02 -18.19
N GLU A 171 -24.52 -23.02 -19.02
CA GLU A 171 -25.73 -23.00 -19.86
C GLU A 171 -25.67 -24.08 -20.96
N GLU A 172 -24.50 -24.25 -21.59
CA GLU A 172 -24.26 -25.32 -22.56
C GLU A 172 -24.54 -26.70 -21.94
N LEU A 173 -24.00 -26.97 -20.75
CA LEU A 173 -24.22 -28.22 -20.02
C LEU A 173 -25.69 -28.44 -19.63
N LYS A 174 -26.38 -27.41 -19.12
CA LYS A 174 -27.81 -27.50 -18.80
C LYS A 174 -28.65 -27.86 -20.04
N SER A 175 -28.38 -27.19 -21.17
CA SER A 175 -29.09 -27.48 -22.43
C SER A 175 -28.88 -28.91 -22.92
N LEU A 176 -27.70 -29.48 -22.67
CA LEU A 176 -27.35 -30.87 -23.00
C LEU A 176 -28.04 -31.85 -22.04
N GLU A 177 -28.05 -31.56 -20.75
CA GLU A 177 -28.72 -32.35 -19.72
C GLU A 177 -30.23 -32.41 -19.94
N GLU A 178 -30.87 -31.30 -20.30
CA GLU A 178 -32.29 -31.25 -20.65
C GLU A 178 -32.60 -32.08 -21.89
N ARG A 179 -31.77 -31.97 -22.94
CA ARG A 179 -31.90 -32.80 -24.15
C ARG A 179 -31.73 -34.28 -23.84
N HIS A 180 -30.77 -34.63 -23.01
CA HIS A 180 -30.55 -36.01 -22.57
C HIS A 180 -31.75 -36.55 -21.78
N LYS A 181 -32.29 -35.76 -20.85
CA LYS A 181 -33.48 -36.13 -20.07
C LYS A 181 -34.70 -36.36 -20.95
N LEU A 182 -34.97 -35.43 -21.89
CA LEU A 182 -36.06 -35.59 -22.84
C LEU A 182 -35.86 -36.83 -23.73
N GLY A 183 -34.62 -37.11 -24.13
CA GLY A 183 -34.26 -38.33 -24.85
C GLY A 183 -34.56 -39.61 -24.05
N ALA A 184 -34.32 -39.59 -22.73
CA ALA A 184 -34.61 -40.73 -21.84
C ALA A 184 -36.12 -40.97 -21.71
N GLU A 185 -36.90 -39.91 -21.55
CA GLU A 185 -38.36 -39.97 -21.49
C GLU A 185 -38.96 -40.51 -22.82
N LEU A 186 -38.42 -40.07 -23.96
CA LEU A 186 -38.79 -40.58 -25.29
C LEU A 186 -38.49 -42.08 -25.46
N ARG A 187 -37.35 -42.54 -24.93
CA ARG A 187 -36.99 -43.96 -24.94
C ARG A 187 -37.94 -44.78 -24.06
N GLU A 188 -38.24 -44.30 -22.86
CA GLU A 188 -39.16 -44.98 -21.94
C GLU A 188 -40.57 -45.08 -22.52
N ALA A 189 -41.07 -44.02 -23.15
CA ALA A 189 -42.36 -44.04 -23.85
C ALA A 189 -42.37 -45.04 -25.02
N ALA A 190 -41.31 -45.09 -25.82
CA ALA A 190 -41.18 -46.06 -26.91
C ALA A 190 -41.09 -47.50 -26.39
N GLU A 191 -40.44 -47.73 -25.24
CA GLU A 191 -40.37 -49.04 -24.60
C GLU A 191 -41.73 -49.50 -24.07
N LYS A 192 -42.50 -48.61 -23.43
CA LYS A 192 -43.89 -48.90 -23.02
C LYS A 192 -44.77 -49.26 -24.21
N GLN A 193 -44.69 -48.52 -25.31
CA GLN A 193 -45.43 -48.84 -26.54
C GLN A 193 -45.06 -50.22 -27.11
N VAL A 194 -43.77 -50.58 -27.09
CA VAL A 194 -43.32 -51.92 -27.51
C VAL A 194 -43.92 -53.00 -26.60
N GLN A 195 -43.92 -52.80 -25.28
CA GLN A 195 -44.50 -53.76 -24.32
C GLN A 195 -46.03 -53.91 -24.49
N GLU A 196 -46.76 -52.81 -24.67
CA GLU A 196 -48.19 -52.82 -24.91
C GLU A 196 -48.55 -53.58 -26.20
N LEU A 197 -47.84 -53.28 -27.30
CA LEU A 197 -48.04 -53.96 -28.57
C LEU A 197 -47.65 -55.44 -28.52
N GLN A 198 -46.63 -55.83 -27.74
CA GLN A 198 -46.30 -57.24 -27.49
C GLN A 198 -47.44 -57.96 -26.76
N ALA A 199 -48.01 -57.34 -25.73
CA ALA A 199 -49.14 -57.92 -24.99
C ALA A 199 -50.41 -58.03 -25.84
N GLU A 200 -50.67 -57.07 -26.74
CA GLU A 200 -51.77 -57.17 -27.72
C GLU A 200 -51.55 -58.28 -28.75
N LEU A 201 -50.30 -58.46 -29.18
CA LEU A 201 -49.93 -59.52 -30.12
C LEU A 201 -50.15 -60.90 -29.50
N GLU A 202 -49.75 -61.10 -28.25
CA GLU A 202 -50.01 -62.33 -27.48
C GLU A 202 -51.51 -62.61 -27.33
N LYS A 203 -52.32 -61.58 -27.03
CA LYS A 203 -53.78 -61.71 -26.94
C LYS A 203 -54.43 -62.06 -28.28
N ALA A 204 -54.02 -61.41 -29.38
CA ALA A 204 -54.53 -61.71 -30.73
C ALA A 204 -54.14 -63.13 -31.17
N GLN A 205 -52.96 -63.60 -30.77
CA GLN A 205 -52.46 -64.94 -31.02
C GLN A 205 -53.21 -66.01 -30.22
N ALA A 206 -53.61 -65.72 -28.97
CA ALA A 206 -54.49 -66.57 -28.18
C ALA A 206 -55.94 -66.62 -28.71
N ALA A 207 -56.42 -65.53 -29.33
CA ALA A 207 -57.78 -65.43 -29.88
C ALA A 207 -57.93 -65.98 -31.31
N GLY A 208 -56.82 -66.25 -32.02
CA GLY A 208 -56.83 -66.79 -33.38
C GLY A 208 -57.28 -65.79 -34.46
N ASP A 209 -57.17 -64.47 -34.21
CA ASP A 209 -57.53 -63.43 -35.18
C ASP A 209 -56.32 -63.05 -36.06
N ASP A 210 -56.18 -63.73 -37.20
CA ASP A 210 -55.07 -63.53 -38.15
C ASP A 210 -54.93 -62.09 -38.66
N LYS A 211 -56.03 -61.33 -38.74
CA LYS A 211 -56.02 -59.95 -39.23
C LYS A 211 -55.51 -59.00 -38.15
N ALA A 212 -55.94 -59.19 -36.90
CA ALA A 212 -55.41 -58.44 -35.76
C ALA A 212 -53.92 -58.76 -35.53
N LEU A 213 -53.51 -60.00 -35.73
CA LEU A 213 -52.14 -60.46 -35.57
C LEU A 213 -51.18 -59.86 -36.60
N ALA A 214 -51.59 -59.77 -37.87
CA ALA A 214 -50.82 -59.12 -38.91
C ALA A 214 -50.67 -57.60 -38.66
N LYS A 215 -51.71 -56.94 -38.17
CA LYS A 215 -51.69 -55.50 -37.85
C LYS A 215 -50.77 -55.21 -36.64
N SER A 216 -50.93 -55.95 -35.55
CA SER A 216 -50.11 -55.80 -34.34
C SER A 216 -48.63 -56.09 -34.61
N LYS A 217 -48.28 -57.09 -35.44
CA LYS A 217 -46.89 -57.30 -35.91
C LYS A 217 -46.30 -56.11 -36.66
N ALA A 218 -47.09 -55.46 -37.52
CA ALA A 218 -46.62 -54.33 -38.31
C ALA A 218 -46.41 -53.08 -37.45
N GLU A 219 -47.28 -52.86 -36.46
CA GLU A 219 -47.16 -51.76 -35.49
C GLU A 219 -46.00 -52.01 -34.51
N LEU A 220 -45.83 -53.24 -34.02
CA LEU A 220 -44.71 -53.62 -33.16
C LEU A 220 -43.35 -53.36 -33.83
N ARG A 221 -43.18 -53.74 -35.10
CA ARG A 221 -41.94 -53.46 -35.86
C ARG A 221 -41.65 -51.97 -35.99
N LYS A 222 -42.68 -51.12 -36.12
CA LYS A 222 -42.51 -49.66 -36.16
C LYS A 222 -42.11 -49.11 -34.79
N ALA A 223 -42.72 -49.60 -33.71
CA ALA A 223 -42.39 -49.22 -32.35
C ALA A 223 -40.98 -49.68 -31.95
N GLU A 224 -40.56 -50.89 -32.32
CA GLU A 224 -39.19 -51.39 -32.11
C GLU A 224 -38.15 -50.54 -32.86
N LYS A 225 -38.45 -50.14 -34.10
CA LYS A 225 -37.59 -49.21 -34.85
C LYS A 225 -37.50 -47.85 -34.17
N ALA A 226 -38.63 -47.30 -33.70
CA ALA A 226 -38.65 -46.04 -32.97
C ALA A 226 -37.86 -46.11 -31.65
N LYS A 227 -37.97 -47.23 -30.90
CA LYS A 227 -37.15 -47.49 -29.70
C LYS A 227 -35.66 -47.51 -30.03
N SER A 228 -35.26 -48.29 -31.04
CA SER A 228 -33.86 -48.35 -31.50
C SER A 228 -33.32 -46.97 -31.92
N ASP A 229 -34.12 -46.17 -32.64
CA ASP A 229 -33.71 -44.84 -33.07
C ASP A 229 -33.58 -43.87 -31.89
N SER A 230 -34.46 -43.96 -30.88
CA SER A 230 -34.36 -43.22 -29.62
C SER A 230 -33.15 -43.64 -28.78
N GLU A 231 -32.83 -44.94 -28.73
CA GLU A 231 -31.64 -45.47 -28.03
C GLU A 231 -30.34 -44.94 -28.64
N LYS A 232 -30.24 -44.91 -29.97
CA LYS A 232 -29.08 -44.32 -30.66
C LYS A 232 -28.95 -42.83 -30.36
N LYS A 233 -30.06 -42.09 -30.39
CA LYS A 233 -30.06 -40.65 -30.04
C LYS A 233 -29.63 -40.41 -28.59
N LEU A 234 -30.13 -41.22 -27.65
CA LEU A 234 -29.75 -41.13 -26.24
C LEU A 234 -28.25 -41.39 -26.05
N ALA A 235 -27.71 -42.44 -26.69
CA ALA A 235 -26.29 -42.76 -26.62
C ALA A 235 -25.42 -41.61 -27.18
N THR A 236 -25.82 -41.00 -28.29
CA THR A 236 -25.13 -39.83 -28.85
C THR A 236 -25.20 -38.62 -27.90
N LEU A 237 -26.36 -38.33 -27.31
CA LEU A 237 -26.53 -37.24 -26.36
C LEU A 237 -25.69 -37.46 -25.09
N GLN A 238 -25.63 -38.70 -24.60
CA GLN A 238 -24.79 -39.05 -23.45
C GLN A 238 -23.31 -38.86 -23.77
N GLN A 239 -22.86 -39.27 -24.94
CA GLN A 239 -21.48 -39.04 -25.38
C GLN A 239 -21.17 -37.54 -25.51
N GLN A 240 -22.09 -36.74 -26.05
CA GLN A 240 -21.93 -35.28 -26.13
C GLN A 240 -21.85 -34.63 -24.76
N LEU A 241 -22.61 -35.12 -23.79
CA LEU A 241 -22.64 -34.61 -22.42
C LEU A 241 -21.33 -34.90 -21.68
N GLU A 242 -20.81 -36.13 -21.78
CA GLU A 242 -19.50 -36.48 -21.23
C GLU A 242 -18.35 -35.71 -21.92
N ALA A 243 -18.42 -35.55 -23.25
CA ALA A 243 -17.44 -34.75 -23.98
C ALA A 243 -17.46 -33.26 -23.57
N ALA A 244 -18.65 -32.67 -23.43
CA ALA A 244 -18.80 -31.27 -23.01
C ALA A 244 -18.36 -31.04 -21.56
N LYS A 245 -18.58 -32.01 -20.65
CA LYS A 245 -18.08 -31.97 -19.28
C LYS A 245 -16.54 -32.02 -19.26
N ALA A 246 -15.95 -32.98 -19.95
CA ALA A 246 -14.50 -33.11 -20.05
C ALA A 246 -13.83 -31.88 -20.70
N GLU A 247 -14.45 -31.30 -21.73
CA GLU A 247 -13.97 -30.07 -22.38
C GLU A 247 -14.06 -28.87 -21.43
N THR A 248 -15.14 -28.75 -20.66
CA THR A 248 -15.31 -27.69 -19.67
C THR A 248 -14.27 -27.81 -18.57
N GLU A 249 -14.07 -29.00 -18.00
CA GLU A 249 -13.05 -29.26 -16.98
C GLU A 249 -11.65 -28.93 -17.49
N LYS A 250 -11.33 -29.37 -18.72
CA LYS A 250 -10.04 -29.07 -19.35
C LYS A 250 -9.86 -27.58 -19.58
N THR A 251 -10.87 -26.88 -20.10
CA THR A 251 -10.80 -25.44 -20.38
C THR A 251 -10.58 -24.64 -19.08
N VAL A 252 -11.28 -25.02 -18.00
CA VAL A 252 -11.10 -24.40 -16.69
C VAL A 252 -9.69 -24.69 -16.14
N ALA A 253 -9.22 -25.94 -16.24
CA ALA A 253 -7.88 -26.32 -15.80
C ALA A 253 -6.78 -25.55 -16.57
N ASP A 254 -6.89 -25.47 -17.90
CA ASP A 254 -5.95 -24.76 -18.76
C ASP A 254 -5.91 -23.25 -18.43
N ARG A 255 -7.09 -22.63 -18.20
CA ARG A 255 -7.20 -21.21 -17.79
C ARG A 255 -6.60 -20.96 -16.41
N VAL A 256 -6.84 -21.84 -15.44
CA VAL A 256 -6.26 -21.74 -14.09
C VAL A 256 -4.74 -21.86 -14.16
N GLN A 257 -4.23 -22.83 -14.93
CA GLN A 257 -2.79 -23.03 -15.10
C GLN A 257 -2.13 -21.85 -15.84
N GLN A 258 -2.76 -21.30 -16.88
CA GLN A 258 -2.29 -20.08 -17.53
C GLN A 258 -2.20 -18.92 -16.55
N ARG A 259 -3.25 -18.71 -15.73
CA ARG A 259 -3.26 -17.62 -14.76
C ARG A 259 -2.19 -17.79 -13.69
N GLU A 260 -1.96 -19.00 -13.22
CA GLU A 260 -0.89 -19.30 -12.28
C GLU A 260 0.49 -18.97 -12.88
N GLN A 261 0.72 -19.33 -14.16
CA GLN A 261 1.96 -18.99 -14.86
C GLN A 261 2.14 -17.49 -15.05
N GLU A 262 1.09 -16.76 -15.42
CA GLU A 262 1.11 -15.30 -15.53
C GLU A 262 1.44 -14.64 -14.19
N LEU A 263 0.78 -15.06 -13.10
CA LEU A 263 1.05 -14.55 -11.76
C LEU A 263 2.48 -14.84 -11.31
N GLN A 264 3.00 -16.03 -11.61
CA GLN A 264 4.40 -16.37 -11.33
C GLN A 264 5.38 -15.52 -12.15
N ALA A 265 5.09 -15.27 -13.43
CA ALA A 265 5.91 -14.42 -14.28
C ALA A 265 5.91 -12.97 -13.79
N GLU A 266 4.75 -12.45 -13.42
CA GLU A 266 4.59 -11.11 -12.86
C GLU A 266 5.28 -10.96 -11.50
N ALA A 267 5.16 -11.96 -10.62
CA ALA A 267 5.86 -11.99 -9.35
C ALA A 267 7.39 -11.99 -9.55
N LYS A 268 7.92 -12.79 -10.47
CA LYS A 268 9.35 -12.79 -10.83
C LYS A 268 9.80 -11.46 -11.39
N GLN A 269 8.99 -10.83 -12.25
CA GLN A 269 9.29 -9.52 -12.81
C GLN A 269 9.33 -8.46 -11.69
N ARG A 270 8.36 -8.47 -10.79
CA ARG A 270 8.30 -7.56 -9.63
C ARG A 270 9.47 -7.77 -8.68
N GLU A 271 9.82 -9.02 -8.39
CA GLU A 271 10.99 -9.37 -7.57
C GLU A 271 12.28 -8.87 -8.21
N SER A 272 12.46 -9.08 -9.52
CA SER A 272 13.65 -8.59 -10.23
C SER A 272 13.74 -7.06 -10.26
N ALA A 273 12.60 -6.37 -10.41
CA ALA A 273 12.54 -4.91 -10.39
C ALA A 273 12.87 -4.37 -8.99
N MET A 274 12.29 -4.98 -7.95
CA MET A 274 12.57 -4.63 -6.56
C MET A 274 14.03 -4.88 -6.19
N GLN A 275 14.62 -6.00 -6.67
CA GLN A 275 16.03 -6.28 -6.46
C GLN A 275 16.93 -5.25 -7.13
N ALA A 276 16.63 -4.88 -8.39
CA ALA A 276 17.40 -3.85 -9.09
C ALA A 276 17.30 -2.47 -8.42
N GLU A 277 16.13 -2.13 -7.87
CA GLU A 277 15.93 -0.91 -7.09
C GLU A 277 16.71 -0.96 -5.77
N MET A 278 16.68 -2.09 -5.07
CA MET A 278 17.46 -2.31 -3.85
C MET A 278 18.97 -2.19 -4.13
N ASP A 279 19.48 -2.81 -5.19
CA ASP A 279 20.88 -2.71 -5.60
C ASP A 279 21.27 -1.25 -5.92
N LYS A 280 20.37 -0.50 -6.55
CA LYS A 280 20.57 0.93 -6.83
C LYS A 280 20.60 1.77 -5.56
N LEU A 281 19.68 1.52 -4.62
CA LEU A 281 19.67 2.19 -3.31
C LEU A 281 20.92 1.85 -2.50
N GLN A 282 21.35 0.59 -2.50
CA GLN A 282 22.62 0.16 -1.89
C GLN A 282 23.81 0.85 -2.54
N GLN A 283 23.85 0.97 -3.87
CA GLN A 283 24.90 1.68 -4.57
C GLN A 283 24.87 3.19 -4.27
N GLN A 284 23.69 3.80 -4.12
CA GLN A 284 23.54 5.19 -3.73
C GLN A 284 24.00 5.43 -2.29
N LEU A 285 23.67 4.54 -1.35
CA LEU A 285 24.18 4.53 0.03
C LEU A 285 25.71 4.37 0.07
N ALA A 286 26.26 3.45 -0.72
CA ALA A 286 27.71 3.27 -0.86
C ALA A 286 28.41 4.50 -1.45
N ARG A 287 27.71 5.27 -2.30
CA ARG A 287 28.21 6.53 -2.86
C ARG A 287 27.98 7.75 -1.98
N SER A 288 26.95 7.75 -1.12
CA SER A 288 26.52 8.93 -0.34
C SER A 288 27.09 8.99 1.07
N SER A 289 27.49 7.87 1.67
CA SER A 289 28.10 7.90 2.99
C SER A 289 29.17 6.83 3.16
N ASN A 290 30.41 7.29 3.16
CA ASN A 290 31.53 6.81 3.97
C ASN A 290 31.16 5.62 4.89
N GLU A 291 31.15 4.40 4.32
CA GLU A 291 30.72 3.16 4.98
C GLU A 291 31.48 2.94 6.30
N SER A 292 32.77 3.29 6.27
CA SER A 292 33.66 3.26 7.42
C SER A 292 33.24 4.24 8.52
N PHE A 293 32.72 5.42 8.18
CA PHE A 293 32.25 6.41 9.15
C PHE A 293 30.94 5.99 9.83
N LEU A 294 29.97 5.45 9.08
CA LEU A 294 28.73 4.94 9.69
C LEU A 294 28.99 3.70 10.54
N ARG A 295 29.85 2.79 10.08
CA ARG A 295 30.28 1.64 10.89
C ARG A 295 31.00 2.10 12.16
N ALA A 296 31.89 3.09 12.07
CA ALA A 296 32.56 3.65 13.24
C ALA A 296 31.57 4.34 14.20
N LYS A 297 30.62 5.13 13.68
CA LYS A 297 29.59 5.81 14.47
C LYS A 297 28.72 4.81 15.24
N LEU A 298 28.26 3.74 14.59
CA LEU A 298 27.43 2.72 15.22
C LEU A 298 28.19 1.94 16.30
N GLN A 299 29.48 1.66 16.08
CA GLN A 299 30.34 1.04 17.10
C GLN A 299 30.60 1.98 18.29
N LEU A 300 30.78 3.28 18.05
CA LEU A 300 30.91 4.29 19.10
C LEU A 300 29.64 4.38 19.96
N GLU A 301 28.46 4.40 19.33
CA GLU A 301 27.18 4.39 20.05
C GLU A 301 27.00 3.13 20.90
N ASN A 302 27.43 1.97 20.41
CA ASN A 302 27.39 0.72 21.17
C ASN A 302 28.34 0.75 22.38
N ILE A 303 29.57 1.27 22.22
CA ILE A 303 30.52 1.44 23.33
C ILE A 303 29.94 2.36 24.41
N ILE A 304 29.30 3.47 24.01
CA ILE A 304 28.65 4.39 24.95
C ILE A 304 27.54 3.68 25.74
N LYS A 305 26.66 2.93 25.07
CA LYS A 305 25.56 2.18 25.72
C LYS A 305 26.07 1.10 26.67
N SER A 306 27.10 0.35 26.26
CA SER A 306 27.73 -0.66 27.10
C SER A 306 28.44 -0.03 28.30
N GLY A 307 29.05 1.14 28.12
CA GLY A 307 29.64 1.95 29.19
C GLY A 307 28.61 2.42 30.21
N ASP A 308 27.46 2.95 29.77
CA ASP A 308 26.36 3.35 30.67
C ASP A 308 25.82 2.15 31.47
N THR A 309 25.69 1.00 30.82
CA THR A 309 25.28 -0.25 31.49
C THR A 309 26.31 -0.70 32.53
N LEU A 310 27.60 -0.60 32.20
CA LEU A 310 28.69 -0.94 33.13
C LEU A 310 28.71 0.00 34.35
N VAL A 311 28.54 1.31 34.15
CA VAL A 311 28.51 2.29 35.24
C VAL A 311 27.35 1.98 36.20
N LYS A 312 26.14 1.73 35.66
CA LYS A 312 24.98 1.35 36.47
C LYS A 312 25.22 0.07 37.27
N ALA A 313 25.78 -0.96 36.64
CA ALA A 313 26.10 -2.22 37.32
C ALA A 313 27.15 -2.05 38.43
N ILE A 314 28.13 -1.16 38.25
CA ILE A 314 29.12 -0.83 39.28
C ILE A 314 28.47 -0.07 40.44
N ASP A 315 27.54 0.85 40.15
CA ASP A 315 26.84 1.61 41.19
C ASP A 315 25.87 0.75 42.02
N GLU A 316 25.44 -0.41 41.50
CA GLU A 316 24.65 -1.41 42.24
C GLU A 316 25.48 -2.30 43.20
N VAL A 317 26.82 -2.28 43.12
CA VAL A 317 27.69 -3.04 44.03
C VAL A 317 27.71 -2.40 45.41
N LYS A 318 27.29 -3.17 46.43
CA LYS A 318 27.13 -2.69 47.81
C LYS A 318 28.44 -2.59 48.61
N ASP A 319 29.47 -3.35 48.24
CA ASP A 319 30.77 -3.28 48.90
C ASP A 319 31.60 -2.14 48.31
N GLU A 320 31.91 -1.13 49.13
CA GLU A 320 32.62 0.08 48.70
C GLU A 320 34.05 -0.20 48.21
N ALA A 321 34.74 -1.20 48.78
CA ALA A 321 36.10 -1.54 48.38
C ALA A 321 36.12 -2.29 47.04
N GLU A 322 35.13 -3.15 46.78
CA GLU A 322 34.95 -3.81 45.49
C GLU A 322 34.46 -2.85 44.42
N GLN A 323 33.53 -1.94 44.76
CA GLN A 323 33.06 -0.88 43.88
C GLN A 323 34.21 0.05 43.45
N ALA A 324 35.07 0.49 44.38
CA ALA A 324 36.22 1.33 44.07
C ALA A 324 37.23 0.63 43.14
N LYS A 325 37.45 -0.67 43.34
CA LYS A 325 38.30 -1.48 42.44
C LYS A 325 37.70 -1.57 41.03
N LEU A 326 36.38 -1.75 40.91
CA LEU A 326 35.70 -1.81 39.62
C LEU A 326 35.71 -0.45 38.89
N LYS A 327 35.53 0.66 39.61
CA LYS A 327 35.66 2.01 39.05
C LYS A 327 37.08 2.27 38.52
N THR A 328 38.10 1.85 39.28
CA THR A 328 39.51 1.96 38.85
C THR A 328 39.76 1.16 37.57
N LYS A 329 39.29 -0.09 37.50
CA LYS A 329 39.41 -0.92 36.29
C LYS A 329 38.64 -0.37 35.09
N ALA A 330 37.45 0.20 35.30
CA ALA A 330 36.70 0.84 34.23
C ALA A 330 37.45 2.06 33.67
N ALA A 331 38.10 2.86 34.54
CA ALA A 331 38.95 3.97 34.11
C ALA A 331 40.16 3.49 33.30
N GLU A 332 40.84 2.43 33.73
CA GLU A 332 41.96 1.82 32.98
C GLU A 332 41.55 1.36 31.57
N ILE A 333 40.33 0.81 31.41
CA ILE A 333 39.80 0.41 30.10
C ILE A 333 39.56 1.63 29.20
N ILE A 334 39.02 2.72 29.76
CA ILE A 334 38.82 3.98 29.02
C ILE A 334 40.15 4.58 28.58
N ASP A 335 41.15 4.60 29.46
CA ASP A 335 42.49 5.10 29.12
C ASP A 335 43.17 4.22 28.06
N LYS A 336 42.96 2.90 28.11
CA LYS A 336 43.44 1.98 27.07
C LYS A 336 42.77 2.24 25.73
N LEU A 337 41.45 2.45 25.71
CA LEU A 337 40.72 2.82 24.49
C LEU A 337 41.21 4.17 23.93
N ARG A 338 41.47 5.15 24.80
CA ARG A 338 42.06 6.43 24.42
C ARG A 338 43.46 6.28 23.81
N GLY A 339 44.26 5.34 24.29
CA GLY A 339 45.58 5.04 23.74
C GLY A 339 45.58 4.26 22.41
N MET A 340 44.44 3.69 22.02
CA MET A 340 44.26 2.95 20.75
C MET A 340 43.70 3.80 19.61
N LEU A 341 43.23 5.02 19.91
CA LEU A 341 42.70 6.01 18.96
C LEU A 341 43.79 7.01 18.55
#